data_AF-A0A838NUJ9-F1
#
_entry.id   AF-A0A838NUJ9-F1
#
_cell.length_a   1.000
_cell.length_b   1.000
_cell.length_c   1.000
_cell.angle_alpha   90.00
_cell.angle_beta   90.00
_cell.angle_gamma   90.00
#
_symmetry.space_group_name_H-M   'P 1'
#
loop_
_entity.id
_entity.type
_entity.pdbx_description
1 polymer ?
#
loop_
_entity_poly.entity_id
_entity_poly.type
_entity_poly.pdbx_seq_one_letter_code
_entity_poly.pdbx_strand_id
1 'polypeptide(L)'
;MKVSLTKRALLVLVALACSAPTTPGPPENNPAQPRFAIPAGPYTPGQSYLGRNGYIEYIAGNAPVIFTAPHGGSLTPSEIPDRTAAACGGSATTTTDLNTAELVTAMQQRYFARFGSYPHIVINRLARKKLDANRTTLEAACGDAEAEIVLTEWHDFINAAKSSVLQSPGKGWYMDMHGHGHSVQRLELGYLLTGAQLDLADTTLDANAAYEDTASLRTISELDPISFSALLRGATSLGTLYC
;
A
#
# COMPACT_ATOMS: atom_id res chain seq x y z
N MET A 1 -67.54 -67.58 44.72
CA MET A 1 -66.62 -67.98 43.63
C MET A 1 -65.62 -66.86 43.45
N LYS A 2 -64.38 -67.07 43.90
CA LYS A 2 -63.31 -66.06 44.01
C LYS A 2 -62.64 -65.85 42.64
N VAL A 3 -62.45 -64.61 42.23
CA VAL A 3 -61.37 -64.24 41.30
C VAL A 3 -60.57 -63.11 41.95
N SER A 4 -59.35 -63.46 42.35
CA SER A 4 -58.32 -62.59 42.89
C SER A 4 -57.45 -62.12 41.72
N LEU A 5 -57.36 -60.81 41.49
CA LEU A 5 -56.34 -60.24 40.60
C LEU A 5 -55.06 -59.99 41.40
N THR A 6 -54.13 -60.93 41.32
CA THR A 6 -52.74 -60.74 41.77
C THR A 6 -51.96 -59.99 40.70
N LYS A 7 -51.55 -58.75 41.03
CA LYS A 7 -50.57 -57.96 40.29
C LYS A 7 -49.25 -58.72 40.22
N ARG A 8 -48.79 -59.08 39.02
CA ARG A 8 -47.40 -59.49 38.76
C ARG A 8 -46.63 -58.28 38.26
N ALA A 9 -45.66 -57.84 39.05
CA ALA A 9 -44.70 -56.82 38.69
C ALA A 9 -43.79 -57.36 37.56
N LEU A 10 -43.73 -56.63 36.45
CA LEU A 10 -42.75 -56.86 35.40
C LEU A 10 -41.53 -55.99 35.70
N LEU A 11 -40.41 -56.65 36.01
CA LEU A 11 -39.12 -56.04 36.25
C LEU A 11 -38.55 -55.56 34.90
N VAL A 12 -38.57 -54.25 34.65
CA VAL A 12 -37.91 -53.65 33.48
C VAL A 12 -36.44 -53.41 33.85
N LEU A 13 -35.54 -54.14 33.20
CA LEU A 13 -34.11 -53.88 33.23
C LEU A 13 -33.85 -52.60 32.41
N VAL A 14 -33.56 -51.49 33.08
CA VAL A 14 -33.05 -50.28 32.42
C VAL A 14 -31.53 -50.43 32.29
N ALA A 15 -31.06 -50.68 31.07
CA ALA A 15 -29.63 -50.58 30.76
C ALA A 15 -29.26 -49.08 30.74
N LEU A 16 -28.57 -48.60 31.79
CA LEU A 16 -27.88 -47.31 31.74
C LEU A 16 -26.69 -47.44 30.77
N ALA A 17 -26.86 -46.92 29.56
CA ALA A 17 -25.72 -46.59 28.71
C ALA A 17 -25.18 -45.23 29.17
N CYS A 18 -24.01 -45.24 29.82
CA CYS A 18 -23.25 -44.03 30.09
C CYS A 18 -22.86 -43.41 28.73
N SER A 19 -23.50 -42.30 28.38
CA SER A 19 -23.08 -41.47 27.25
C SER A 19 -21.88 -40.65 27.72
N ALA A 20 -20.71 -40.88 27.13
CA ALA A 20 -19.54 -40.04 27.37
C ALA A 20 -19.82 -38.60 26.87
N PRO A 21 -19.33 -37.56 27.55
CA PRO A 21 -19.46 -36.19 27.07
C PRO A 21 -18.72 -36.05 25.74
N THR A 22 -19.44 -35.60 24.71
CA THR A 22 -18.85 -35.25 23.42
C THR A 22 -17.92 -34.05 23.60
N THR A 23 -16.63 -34.26 23.40
CA THR A 23 -15.66 -33.17 23.28
C THR A 23 -16.05 -32.31 22.07
N PRO A 24 -16.03 -30.97 22.17
CA PRO A 24 -16.16 -30.13 20.98
C PRO A 24 -15.03 -30.50 20.03
N GLY A 25 -15.39 -30.83 18.79
CA GLY A 25 -14.39 -31.01 17.73
C GLY A 25 -13.57 -29.73 17.56
N PRO A 26 -12.35 -29.83 17.03
CA PRO A 26 -11.58 -28.65 16.64
C PRO A 26 -12.43 -27.79 15.70
N PRO A 27 -12.30 -26.45 15.75
CA PRO A 27 -13.11 -25.57 14.92
C PRO A 27 -12.97 -26.01 13.46
N GLU A 28 -14.10 -26.32 12.84
CA GLU A 28 -14.15 -26.57 11.40
C GLU A 28 -13.47 -25.40 10.70
N ASN A 29 -12.48 -25.72 9.89
CA ASN A 29 -11.79 -24.78 9.03
C ASN A 29 -12.84 -24.12 8.13
N ASN A 30 -13.33 -22.96 8.55
CA ASN A 30 -14.06 -22.06 7.67
C ASN A 30 -13.07 -21.76 6.53
N PRO A 31 -13.36 -22.11 5.27
CA PRO A 31 -12.46 -21.75 4.18
C PRO A 31 -12.29 -20.24 4.25
N ALA A 32 -11.04 -19.80 4.45
CA ALA A 32 -10.70 -18.39 4.42
C ALA A 32 -11.38 -17.78 3.19
N GLN A 33 -12.19 -16.75 3.39
CA GLN A 33 -12.78 -15.98 2.30
C GLN A 33 -11.66 -15.71 1.28
N PRO A 34 -11.89 -15.91 -0.04
CA PRO A 34 -10.85 -15.75 -1.03
C PRO A 34 -10.26 -14.36 -0.84
N ARG A 35 -8.97 -14.30 -0.44
CA ARG A 35 -8.23 -13.04 -0.35
C ARG A 35 -8.41 -12.36 -1.71
N PHE A 36 -9.06 -11.20 -1.72
CA PHE A 36 -9.18 -10.40 -2.94
C PHE A 36 -7.75 -10.15 -3.44
N ALA A 37 -7.42 -10.76 -4.57
CA ALA A 37 -6.07 -10.81 -5.09
C ALA A 37 -6.03 -10.03 -6.40
N ILE A 38 -4.98 -9.22 -6.56
CA ILE A 38 -4.71 -8.54 -7.82
C ILE A 38 -4.61 -9.57 -8.98
N PRO A 39 -4.92 -9.17 -10.23
CA PRO A 39 -4.80 -10.06 -11.38
C PRO A 39 -3.41 -10.70 -11.43
N ALA A 40 -3.36 -12.04 -11.52
CA ALA A 40 -2.08 -12.73 -11.62
C ALA A 40 -1.33 -12.36 -12.90
N GLY A 41 0.00 -12.24 -12.80
CA GLY A 41 0.86 -12.05 -13.95
C GLY A 41 0.93 -13.29 -14.87
N PRO A 42 1.69 -13.23 -15.98
CA PRO A 42 2.65 -12.18 -16.32
C PRO A 42 1.98 -10.86 -16.74
N TYR A 43 2.65 -9.75 -16.44
CA TYR A 43 2.20 -8.42 -16.83
C TYR A 43 2.88 -7.97 -18.13
N THR A 44 2.10 -7.41 -19.04
CA THR A 44 2.60 -6.91 -20.33
C THR A 44 2.90 -5.43 -20.23
N PRO A 45 4.13 -4.97 -20.56
CA PRO A 45 4.48 -3.54 -20.51
C PRO A 45 3.51 -2.66 -21.30
N GLY A 46 3.12 -1.52 -20.73
CA GLY A 46 2.13 -0.59 -21.27
C GLY A 46 0.68 -0.99 -21.06
N GLN A 47 0.39 -2.18 -20.51
CA GLN A 47 -0.99 -2.62 -20.21
C GLN A 47 -1.41 -2.25 -18.78
N SER A 48 -2.69 -1.90 -18.64
CA SER A 48 -3.33 -1.58 -17.36
C SER A 48 -3.96 -2.84 -16.74
N TYR A 49 -3.79 -2.97 -15.43
CA TYR A 49 -4.32 -4.03 -14.59
C TYR A 49 -5.03 -3.38 -13.41
N LEU A 50 -6.26 -3.80 -13.15
CA LEU A 50 -7.12 -3.18 -12.16
C LEU A 50 -7.30 -4.12 -10.96
N GLY A 51 -7.21 -3.54 -9.76
CA GLY A 51 -7.70 -4.17 -8.54
C GLY A 51 -9.22 -4.22 -8.51
N ARG A 52 -9.79 -4.62 -7.36
CA ARG A 52 -11.23 -4.66 -7.15
C ARG A 52 -11.88 -3.33 -7.50
N ASN A 53 -12.98 -3.40 -8.24
CA ASN A 53 -13.78 -2.25 -8.66
C ASN A 53 -12.98 -1.15 -9.39
N GLY A 54 -11.76 -1.46 -9.84
CA GLY A 54 -10.84 -0.48 -10.43
C GLY A 54 -10.35 0.58 -9.46
N TYR A 55 -10.29 0.29 -8.15
CA TYR A 55 -9.83 1.26 -7.16
C TYR A 55 -8.32 1.49 -7.18
N ILE A 56 -7.53 0.45 -7.44
CA ILE A 56 -6.11 0.57 -7.75
C ILE A 56 -5.90 0.20 -9.21
N GLU A 57 -5.06 0.98 -9.89
CA GLU A 57 -4.61 0.71 -11.24
C GLU A 57 -3.09 0.53 -11.27
N TYR A 58 -2.64 -0.53 -11.93
CA TYR A 58 -1.25 -0.79 -12.21
C TYR A 58 -1.01 -0.81 -13.72
N ILE A 59 -0.19 0.11 -14.22
CA ILE A 59 0.27 0.09 -15.61
C ILE A 59 1.66 -0.54 -15.61
N ALA A 60 1.75 -1.73 -16.19
CA ALA A 60 2.98 -2.50 -16.14
C ALA A 60 4.08 -1.86 -16.99
N GLY A 61 5.32 -1.94 -16.50
CA GLY A 61 6.51 -1.40 -17.14
C GLY A 61 7.53 -2.48 -17.48
N ASN A 62 8.62 -2.06 -18.13
CA ASN A 62 9.85 -2.82 -18.34
C ASN A 62 11.12 -1.97 -18.13
N ALA A 63 10.99 -0.78 -17.54
CA ALA A 63 12.11 0.05 -17.10
C ALA A 63 12.35 -0.15 -15.59
N PRO A 64 13.58 0.08 -15.09
CA PRO A 64 13.90 0.00 -13.66
C PRO A 64 13.42 1.24 -12.89
N VAL A 65 12.19 1.69 -13.16
CA VAL A 65 11.59 2.91 -12.64
C VAL A 65 10.14 2.62 -12.27
N ILE A 66 9.74 3.02 -11.08
CA ILE A 66 8.38 2.90 -10.56
C ILE A 66 7.89 4.29 -10.14
N PHE A 67 6.74 4.69 -10.66
CA PHE A 67 6.02 5.88 -10.25
C PHE A 67 4.75 5.50 -9.49
N THR A 68 4.45 6.19 -8.40
CA THR A 68 3.20 6.00 -7.67
C THR A 68 2.45 7.32 -7.53
N ALA A 69 1.12 7.27 -7.57
CA ALA A 69 0.25 8.41 -7.33
C ALA A 69 -0.85 8.00 -6.32
N PRO A 70 -0.62 8.16 -5.01
CA PRO A 70 -1.50 7.63 -3.97
C PRO A 70 -2.76 8.49 -3.74
N HIS A 71 -2.76 9.76 -4.16
CA HIS A 71 -3.77 10.75 -3.73
C HIS A 71 -4.43 11.52 -4.86
N GLY A 72 -4.20 11.17 -6.13
CA GLY A 72 -4.79 11.86 -7.29
C GLY A 72 -6.17 11.35 -7.71
N GLY A 73 -6.65 10.26 -7.11
CA GLY A 73 -7.92 9.64 -7.46
C GLY A 73 -9.15 10.49 -7.15
N SER A 74 -10.25 10.21 -7.84
CA SER A 74 -11.52 10.92 -7.70
C SER A 74 -12.70 10.01 -7.33
N LEU A 75 -12.51 8.69 -7.27
CA LEU A 75 -13.57 7.74 -6.98
C LEU A 75 -14.02 7.85 -5.51
N THR A 76 -15.33 7.93 -5.31
CA THR A 76 -15.97 8.03 -3.99
C THR A 76 -17.08 7.00 -3.84
N PRO A 77 -16.76 5.70 -3.81
CA PRO A 77 -17.78 4.67 -3.66
C PRO A 77 -18.50 4.79 -2.31
N SER A 78 -19.76 4.36 -2.25
CA SER A 78 -20.55 4.38 -1.01
C SER A 78 -20.17 3.28 -0.03
N GLU A 79 -19.55 2.19 -0.50
CA GLU A 79 -19.14 1.05 0.33
C GLU A 79 -17.94 1.36 1.22
N ILE A 80 -17.11 2.33 0.84
CA ILE A 80 -16.00 2.84 1.66
C ILE A 80 -16.45 4.18 2.27
N PRO A 81 -16.55 4.31 3.61
CA PRO A 81 -16.91 5.56 4.25
C PRO A 81 -15.84 6.64 4.04
N ASP A 82 -16.22 7.91 4.18
CA ASP A 82 -15.23 9.00 4.21
C ASP A 82 -14.44 8.92 5.53
N ARG A 83 -13.11 9.02 5.42
CA ARG A 83 -12.17 9.14 6.53
C ARG A 83 -12.46 10.41 7.33
N THR A 84 -12.49 10.26 8.64
CA THR A 84 -12.65 11.37 9.59
C THR A 84 -11.61 11.27 10.69
N ALA A 85 -11.23 12.40 11.30
CA ALA A 85 -10.29 12.40 12.41
C ALA A 85 -10.74 11.45 13.54
N ALA A 86 -12.04 11.39 13.83
CA ALA A 86 -12.59 10.49 14.85
C ALA A 86 -12.43 9.00 14.50
N ALA A 87 -12.68 8.62 13.24
CA ALA A 87 -12.52 7.24 12.79
C ALA A 87 -11.05 6.82 12.64
N CYS A 88 -10.16 7.78 12.34
CA CYS A 88 -8.77 7.53 11.96
C CYS A 88 -7.76 7.82 13.08
N GLY A 89 -8.17 7.81 14.35
CA GLY A 89 -7.25 7.94 15.49
C GLY A 89 -6.74 9.37 15.78
N GLY A 90 -7.41 10.40 15.27
CA GLY A 90 -7.20 11.80 15.67
C GLY A 90 -6.86 12.77 14.54
N SER A 91 -6.49 12.28 13.35
CA SER A 91 -6.21 13.13 12.18
C SER A 91 -6.57 12.42 10.87
N ALA A 92 -7.09 13.16 9.90
CA ALA A 92 -7.35 12.66 8.56
C ALA A 92 -7.19 13.79 7.54
N THR A 93 -6.09 13.78 6.79
CA THR A 93 -5.99 14.64 5.60
C THR A 93 -6.78 14.01 4.47
N THR A 94 -7.72 14.77 3.92
CA THR A 94 -8.70 14.27 2.94
C THR A 94 -8.64 15.00 1.59
N THR A 95 -7.85 16.08 1.50
CA THR A 95 -7.67 16.84 0.26
C THR A 95 -6.92 16.00 -0.78
N THR A 96 -7.38 16.07 -2.03
CA THR A 96 -6.83 15.32 -3.15
C THR A 96 -5.62 16.03 -3.73
N ASP A 97 -4.59 15.27 -4.08
CA ASP A 97 -3.40 15.75 -4.74
C ASP A 97 -3.69 15.83 -6.24
N LEU A 98 -4.35 16.92 -6.66
CA LEU A 98 -4.88 17.08 -8.02
C LEU A 98 -3.81 16.83 -9.09
N ASN A 99 -4.23 16.19 -10.19
CA ASN A 99 -3.44 15.92 -11.39
C ASN A 99 -2.22 14.98 -11.21
N THR A 100 -2.02 14.36 -10.04
CA THR A 100 -0.86 13.47 -9.82
C THR A 100 -0.94 12.18 -10.64
N ALA A 101 -2.14 11.62 -10.87
CA ALA A 101 -2.35 10.46 -11.73
C ALA A 101 -2.04 10.76 -13.21
N GLU A 102 -2.49 11.92 -13.68
CA GLU A 102 -2.21 12.45 -15.03
C GLU A 102 -0.72 12.75 -15.20
N LEU A 103 -0.07 13.29 -14.17
CA LEU A 103 1.35 13.60 -14.17
C LEU A 103 2.20 12.32 -14.32
N VAL A 104 1.97 11.29 -13.50
CA VAL A 104 2.75 10.04 -13.62
C VAL A 104 2.53 9.34 -14.96
N THR A 105 1.32 9.44 -15.52
CA THR A 105 1.01 8.94 -16.87
C THR A 105 1.78 9.72 -17.94
N ALA A 106 1.78 11.05 -17.86
CA ALA A 106 2.55 11.89 -18.77
C ALA A 106 4.06 11.64 -18.65
N MET A 107 4.58 11.47 -17.43
CA MET A 107 5.99 11.13 -17.20
C MET A 107 6.37 9.80 -17.85
N GLN A 108 5.54 8.76 -17.70
CA GLN A 108 5.77 7.47 -18.34
C GLN A 108 5.77 7.58 -19.87
N GLN A 109 4.81 8.31 -20.45
CA GLN A 109 4.76 8.54 -21.90
C GLN A 109 6.01 9.27 -22.41
N ARG A 110 6.47 10.30 -21.69
CA ARG A 110 7.71 11.03 -22.02
C ARG A 110 8.94 10.15 -21.87
N TYR A 111 8.98 9.30 -20.84
CA TYR A 111 10.06 8.33 -20.65
C TYR A 111 10.09 7.33 -21.81
N PHE A 112 8.96 6.75 -22.19
CA PHE A 112 8.87 5.82 -23.32
C PHE A 112 9.30 6.48 -24.63
N ALA A 113 8.83 7.70 -24.92
CA ALA A 113 9.23 8.44 -26.11
C ALA A 113 10.75 8.70 -26.16
N ARG A 114 11.41 8.82 -24.99
CA ARG A 114 12.85 9.06 -24.89
C ARG A 114 13.69 7.79 -24.91
N PHE A 115 13.25 6.73 -24.24
CA PHE A 115 14.07 5.55 -23.92
C PHE A 115 13.53 4.23 -24.51
N GLY A 116 12.32 4.21 -25.05
CA GLY A 116 11.71 3.02 -25.66
C GLY A 116 11.21 1.96 -24.65
N SER A 117 11.24 2.26 -23.36
CA SER A 117 10.76 1.40 -22.28
C SER A 117 9.76 2.14 -21.38
N TYR A 118 8.90 1.40 -20.69
CA TYR A 118 7.86 1.93 -19.82
C TYR A 118 8.30 1.84 -18.35
N PRO A 119 8.35 2.96 -17.61
CA PRO A 119 8.26 2.93 -16.16
C PRO A 119 7.00 2.20 -15.70
N HIS A 120 7.05 1.53 -14.56
CA HIS A 120 5.86 1.03 -13.90
C HIS A 120 5.08 2.19 -13.28
N ILE A 121 3.74 2.15 -13.29
CA ILE A 121 2.89 3.11 -12.57
C ILE A 121 1.92 2.38 -11.67
N VAL A 122 1.77 2.78 -10.40
CA VAL A 122 0.64 2.38 -9.55
C VAL A 122 -0.15 3.62 -9.11
N ILE A 123 -1.45 3.63 -9.36
CA ILE A 123 -2.36 4.76 -9.10
C ILE A 123 -3.46 4.30 -8.15
N ASN A 124 -3.66 5.04 -7.06
CA ASN A 124 -4.87 4.93 -6.26
C ASN A 124 -5.93 5.85 -6.88
N ARG A 125 -7.01 5.25 -7.39
CA ARG A 125 -8.10 5.96 -8.07
C ARG A 125 -9.17 6.41 -7.09
N LEU A 126 -9.14 5.97 -5.84
CA LEU A 126 -9.97 6.52 -4.77
C LEU A 126 -9.53 7.94 -4.42
N ALA A 127 -10.50 8.80 -4.11
CA ALA A 127 -10.21 10.08 -3.48
C ALA A 127 -9.51 9.85 -2.13
N ARG A 128 -8.56 10.71 -1.75
CA ARG A 128 -7.80 10.59 -0.48
C ARG A 128 -8.71 10.51 0.77
N LYS A 129 -9.89 11.11 0.68
CA LYS A 129 -10.92 11.03 1.72
C LYS A 129 -11.50 9.63 1.91
N LYS A 130 -11.35 8.71 0.95
CA LYS A 130 -11.77 7.30 1.05
C LYS A 130 -10.64 6.41 1.52
N LEU A 131 -9.44 6.63 0.97
CA LEU A 131 -8.24 5.89 1.32
C LEU A 131 -7.01 6.79 1.16
N ASP A 132 -6.19 6.91 2.20
CA ASP A 132 -4.86 7.52 2.11
C ASP A 132 -3.82 6.40 2.06
N ALA A 133 -3.43 6.03 0.83
CA ALA A 133 -2.55 4.91 0.56
C ALA A 133 -1.08 5.15 0.97
N ASN A 134 -0.77 6.33 1.52
CA ASN A 134 0.54 6.69 2.06
C ASN A 134 0.52 6.78 3.60
N ARG A 135 -0.28 5.94 4.25
CA ARG A 135 -0.42 5.84 5.71
C ARG A 135 -0.40 4.39 6.19
N THR A 136 -0.24 4.22 7.49
CA THR A 136 -0.43 2.91 8.15
C THR A 136 -1.86 2.42 7.95
N THR A 137 -2.11 1.11 8.01
CA THR A 137 -3.45 0.54 7.82
C THR A 137 -4.53 1.23 8.67
N LEU A 138 -4.24 1.48 9.95
CA LEU A 138 -5.17 2.16 10.86
C LEU A 138 -5.55 3.56 10.38
N GLU A 139 -4.58 4.36 9.93
CA GLU A 139 -4.82 5.72 9.46
C GLU A 139 -5.36 5.77 8.03
N ALA A 140 -4.96 4.82 7.18
CA ALA A 140 -5.32 4.73 5.78
C ALA A 140 -6.77 4.30 5.62
N ALA A 141 -7.17 3.21 6.28
CA ALA A 141 -8.46 2.56 6.14
C ALA A 141 -9.43 2.87 7.30
N CYS A 142 -8.94 3.38 8.43
CA CYS A 142 -9.77 3.80 9.57
C CYS A 142 -10.72 2.69 10.08
N GLY A 143 -10.24 1.43 10.02
CA GLY A 143 -10.97 0.23 10.45
C GLY A 143 -12.01 -0.28 9.45
N ASP A 144 -12.09 0.30 8.25
CA ASP A 144 -12.99 -0.18 7.19
C ASP A 144 -12.37 -1.34 6.40
N ALA A 145 -13.06 -2.49 6.40
CA ALA A 145 -12.55 -3.71 5.79
C ALA A 145 -12.37 -3.61 4.27
N GLU A 146 -13.24 -2.85 3.58
CA GLU A 146 -13.12 -2.66 2.14
C GLU A 146 -11.91 -1.77 1.81
N ALA A 147 -11.69 -0.69 2.57
CA ALA A 147 -10.50 0.14 2.44
C ALA A 147 -9.19 -0.64 2.74
N GLU A 148 -9.18 -1.55 3.72
CA GLU A 148 -8.02 -2.41 4.00
C GLU A 148 -7.70 -3.37 2.85
N ILE A 149 -8.72 -3.91 2.18
CA ILE A 149 -8.55 -4.71 0.97
C ILE A 149 -7.90 -3.86 -0.14
N VAL A 150 -8.40 -2.66 -0.38
CA VAL A 150 -7.85 -1.77 -1.42
C VAL A 150 -6.41 -1.34 -1.09
N LEU A 151 -6.10 -1.08 0.19
CA LEU A 151 -4.74 -0.81 0.64
C LEU A 151 -3.80 -2.00 0.41
N THR A 152 -4.31 -3.23 0.61
CA THR A 152 -3.56 -4.45 0.31
C THR A 152 -3.28 -4.56 -1.19
N GLU A 153 -4.26 -4.31 -2.05
CA GLU A 153 -4.08 -4.29 -3.51
C GLU A 153 -3.06 -3.24 -3.96
N TRP A 154 -3.07 -2.05 -3.35
CA TRP A 154 -2.08 -0.99 -3.58
C TRP A 154 -0.66 -1.49 -3.35
N HIS A 155 -0.41 -2.10 -2.18
CA HIS A 155 0.90 -2.66 -1.87
C HIS A 155 1.25 -3.89 -2.70
N ASP A 156 0.29 -4.75 -3.02
CA ASP A 156 0.51 -5.94 -3.85
C ASP A 156 0.92 -5.56 -5.28
N PHE A 157 0.33 -4.53 -5.88
CA PHE A 157 0.75 -4.00 -7.19
C PHE A 157 2.14 -3.34 -7.14
N ILE A 158 2.44 -2.58 -6.07
CA ILE A 158 3.80 -2.03 -5.87
C ILE A 158 4.82 -3.16 -5.75
N ASN A 159 4.50 -4.23 -5.01
CA ASN A 159 5.36 -5.40 -4.87
C ASN A 159 5.55 -6.16 -6.19
N ALA A 160 4.52 -6.25 -7.03
CA ALA A 160 4.64 -6.78 -8.37
C ALA A 160 5.60 -5.95 -9.24
N ALA A 161 5.48 -4.62 -9.23
CA ALA A 161 6.39 -3.72 -9.94
C ALA A 161 7.83 -3.84 -9.44
N LYS A 162 8.04 -3.84 -8.12
CA LYS A 162 9.35 -4.05 -7.48
C LYS A 162 9.95 -5.39 -7.89
N SER A 163 9.16 -6.46 -7.87
CA SER A 163 9.64 -7.79 -8.24
C SER A 163 10.11 -7.83 -9.70
N SER A 164 9.41 -7.16 -10.61
CA SER A 164 9.83 -7.01 -12.01
C SER A 164 11.16 -6.26 -12.12
N VAL A 165 11.28 -5.10 -11.46
CA VAL A 165 12.50 -4.27 -11.48
C VAL A 165 13.72 -5.00 -10.89
N LEU A 166 13.52 -5.78 -9.82
CA LEU A 166 14.61 -6.49 -9.14
C LEU A 166 15.09 -7.74 -9.89
N GLN A 167 14.32 -8.32 -10.82
CA GLN A 167 14.78 -9.47 -11.60
C GLN A 167 15.96 -9.13 -12.54
N SER A 168 15.95 -7.93 -13.10
CA SER A 168 17.06 -7.36 -13.87
C SER A 168 16.75 -5.88 -14.09
N PRO A 169 17.54 -4.93 -13.54
CA PRO A 169 18.98 -5.03 -13.22
C PRO A 169 19.33 -5.25 -11.74
N GLY A 170 18.40 -5.69 -10.89
CA GLY A 170 18.64 -5.90 -9.44
C GLY A 170 18.55 -4.64 -8.58
N LYS A 171 18.24 -3.49 -9.20
CA LYS A 171 17.99 -2.20 -8.54
C LYS A 171 17.09 -1.34 -9.43
N GLY A 172 16.47 -0.32 -8.84
CA GLY A 172 15.70 0.65 -9.60
C GLY A 172 15.32 1.88 -8.79
N TRP A 173 14.65 2.81 -9.46
CA TRP A 173 14.21 4.08 -8.92
C TRP A 173 12.72 4.03 -8.57
N TYR A 174 12.34 4.46 -7.38
CA TYR A 174 10.95 4.59 -6.94
C TYR A 174 10.65 6.05 -6.62
N MET A 175 9.58 6.60 -7.20
CA MET A 175 9.12 7.96 -6.93
C MET A 175 7.64 7.96 -6.54
N ASP A 176 7.36 8.52 -5.37
CA ASP A 176 6.01 8.75 -4.88
C ASP A 176 5.57 10.18 -5.18
N MET A 177 4.58 10.32 -6.07
CA MET A 177 4.16 11.60 -6.60
C MET A 177 3.03 12.21 -5.78
N HIS A 178 3.29 13.40 -5.26
CA HIS A 178 2.35 14.16 -4.44
C HIS A 178 2.10 15.54 -5.03
N GLY A 179 0.92 16.07 -4.73
CA GLY A 179 0.53 17.44 -4.99
C GLY A 179 0.54 18.23 -3.70
N HIS A 180 1.13 19.42 -3.70
CA HIS A 180 1.16 20.27 -2.52
C HIS A 180 0.68 21.68 -2.85
N GLY A 181 -0.39 22.12 -2.18
CA GLY A 181 -0.91 23.47 -2.33
C GLY A 181 -0.04 24.46 -1.56
N HIS A 182 0.73 25.28 -2.26
CA HIS A 182 1.55 26.34 -1.65
C HIS A 182 1.32 27.69 -2.32
N SER A 183 1.57 28.77 -1.58
CA SER A 183 1.55 30.14 -2.12
C SER A 183 2.61 30.36 -3.20
N VAL A 184 3.74 29.68 -3.10
CA VAL A 184 4.84 29.72 -4.07
C VAL A 184 4.85 28.41 -4.85
N GLN A 185 4.50 28.49 -6.13
CA GLN A 185 4.48 27.36 -7.05
C GLN A 185 5.91 26.96 -7.42
N ARG A 186 6.29 25.73 -7.07
CA ARG A 186 7.61 25.16 -7.36
C ARG A 186 7.54 23.64 -7.36
N LEU A 187 8.52 23.00 -7.99
CA LEU A 187 8.77 21.59 -7.79
C LEU A 187 9.47 21.42 -6.43
N GLU A 188 8.99 20.49 -5.63
CA GLU A 188 9.56 20.17 -4.32
C GLU A 188 10.06 18.72 -4.34
N LEU A 189 11.20 18.48 -3.71
CA LEU A 189 11.81 17.16 -3.60
C LEU A 189 11.81 16.76 -2.13
N GLY A 190 11.07 15.70 -1.81
CA GLY A 190 10.98 15.16 -0.45
C GLY A 190 12.07 14.13 -0.17
N TYR A 191 12.90 14.40 0.84
CA TYR A 191 14.03 13.52 1.21
C TYR A 191 13.85 12.80 2.55
N LEU A 192 12.66 12.85 3.15
CA LEU A 192 12.40 12.42 4.54
C LEU A 192 13.28 13.15 5.57
N LEU A 193 13.71 14.36 5.23
CA LEU A 193 14.39 15.30 6.13
C LEU A 193 13.46 16.46 6.48
N THR A 194 13.56 16.93 7.72
CA THR A 194 12.89 18.16 8.17
C THR A 194 13.57 19.39 7.55
N GLY A 195 12.85 20.52 7.46
CA GLY A 195 13.44 21.79 7.01
C GLY A 195 14.67 22.18 7.83
N ALA A 196 14.59 22.04 9.16
CA ALA A 196 15.72 22.32 10.04
C ALA A 196 16.96 21.45 9.76
N GLN A 197 16.77 20.20 9.32
CA GLN A 197 17.88 19.34 8.89
C GLN A 197 18.45 19.80 7.55
N LEU A 198 17.59 20.17 6.59
CA LEU A 198 18.03 20.71 5.29
C LEU A 198 18.81 22.02 5.41
N ASP A 199 18.53 22.82 6.44
CA ASP A 199 19.22 24.08 6.74
C ASP A 199 20.60 23.90 7.42
N LEU A 200 20.97 22.68 7.84
CA LEU A 200 22.28 22.41 8.42
C LEU A 200 23.40 22.62 7.39
N ALA A 201 24.61 22.95 7.87
CA ALA A 201 25.78 23.04 7.00
C ALA A 201 26.19 21.65 6.45
N ASP A 202 26.78 21.62 5.25
CA ASP A 202 27.25 20.38 4.60
C ASP A 202 28.14 19.55 5.53
N THR A 203 29.09 20.19 6.20
CA THR A 203 29.99 19.52 7.15
C THR A 203 29.27 18.87 8.33
N THR A 204 28.10 19.39 8.74
CA THR A 204 27.30 18.78 9.81
C THR A 204 26.47 17.61 9.30
N LEU A 205 25.89 17.74 8.10
CA LEU A 205 25.17 16.64 7.45
C LEU A 205 26.10 15.44 7.19
N ASP A 206 27.28 15.71 6.64
CA ASP A 206 28.25 14.68 6.26
C ASP A 206 28.96 14.04 7.46
N ALA A 207 28.97 14.71 8.62
CA ALA A 207 29.59 14.17 9.84
C ALA A 207 28.68 13.22 10.63
N ASN A 208 27.40 13.11 10.28
CA ASN A 208 26.43 12.29 11.02
C ASN A 208 25.56 11.44 10.09
N ALA A 209 25.91 10.16 10.00
CA ALA A 209 25.20 9.17 9.19
C ALA A 209 23.70 9.04 9.55
N ALA A 210 23.25 9.47 10.74
CA ALA A 210 21.83 9.40 11.10
C ALA A 210 20.92 10.23 10.15
N TYR A 211 21.45 11.29 9.54
CA TYR A 211 20.70 12.05 8.53
C TYR A 211 20.54 11.28 7.22
N GLU A 212 21.61 10.60 6.78
CA GLU A 212 21.60 9.74 5.60
C GLU A 212 20.74 8.49 5.81
N ASP A 213 20.86 7.85 6.98
CA ASP A 213 20.17 6.60 7.33
C ASP A 213 18.64 6.73 7.33
N THR A 214 18.13 7.94 7.57
CA THR A 214 16.70 8.24 7.62
C THR A 214 16.17 8.87 6.32
N ALA A 215 17.05 9.20 5.37
CA ALA A 215 16.66 9.84 4.13
C ALA A 215 16.17 8.85 3.06
N SER A 216 15.28 9.31 2.18
CA SER A 216 14.81 8.49 1.04
C SER A 216 15.87 8.22 -0.03
N LEU A 217 17.04 8.87 0.08
CA LEU A 217 18.18 8.70 -0.83
C LEU A 217 19.28 7.77 -0.30
N ARG A 218 19.11 7.18 0.88
CA ARG A 218 20.14 6.35 1.54
C ARG A 218 20.78 5.32 0.60
N THR A 219 19.95 4.55 -0.12
CA THR A 219 20.45 3.48 -1.01
C THR A 219 21.24 3.99 -2.21
N ILE A 220 21.06 5.26 -2.61
CA ILE A 220 21.87 5.89 -3.66
C ILE A 220 23.19 6.36 -3.08
N SER A 221 23.14 6.96 -1.89
CA SER A 221 24.31 7.40 -1.14
C SER A 221 25.26 6.22 -0.85
N GLU A 222 24.72 5.04 -0.51
CA GLU A 222 25.52 3.81 -0.33
C GLU A 222 26.17 3.28 -1.63
N LEU A 223 25.66 3.66 -2.80
CA LEU A 223 26.14 3.19 -4.11
C LEU A 223 27.05 4.19 -4.83
N ASP A 224 27.05 5.45 -4.43
CA ASP A 224 27.75 6.55 -5.09
C ASP A 224 28.75 7.19 -4.11
N PRO A 225 30.06 7.25 -4.41
CA PRO A 225 31.08 7.74 -3.49
C PRO A 225 31.09 9.27 -3.28
N ILE A 226 29.93 9.94 -3.37
CA ILE A 226 29.76 11.36 -3.08
C ILE A 226 29.27 11.58 -1.65
N SER A 227 29.47 12.77 -1.09
CA SER A 227 28.93 13.09 0.23
C SER A 227 27.40 13.20 0.22
N PHE A 228 26.77 12.96 1.37
CA PHE A 228 25.33 13.06 1.51
C PHE A 228 24.82 14.48 1.15
N SER A 229 25.53 15.51 1.60
CA SER A 229 25.26 16.90 1.23
C SER A 229 25.34 17.15 -0.28
N ALA A 230 26.31 16.55 -0.98
CA ALA A 230 26.45 16.65 -2.43
C ALA A 230 25.30 15.94 -3.17
N LEU A 231 24.82 14.82 -2.64
CA LEU A 231 23.65 14.13 -3.18
C LEU A 231 22.36 14.97 -3.03
N LEU A 232 22.21 15.68 -1.91
CA LEU A 232 21.06 16.57 -1.66
C LEU A 232 21.09 17.85 -2.50
N ARG A 233 22.24 18.53 -2.57
CA ARG A 233 22.32 19.90 -3.13
C ARG A 233 23.61 20.24 -3.88
N GLY A 234 24.40 19.23 -4.25
CA GLY A 234 25.56 19.39 -5.12
C GLY A 234 25.21 19.59 -6.59
N ALA A 235 26.24 19.69 -7.42
CA ALA A 235 26.10 19.96 -8.87
C ALA A 235 25.39 18.85 -9.65
N THR A 236 25.28 17.64 -9.10
CA THR A 236 24.60 16.49 -9.70
C THR A 236 23.35 16.07 -8.93
N SER A 237 22.91 16.87 -7.95
CA SER A 237 21.69 16.59 -7.19
C SER A 237 20.45 16.66 -8.07
N LEU A 238 19.37 16.01 -7.64
CA LEU A 238 18.08 16.10 -8.34
C LEU A 238 17.59 17.56 -8.44
N GLY A 239 17.81 18.36 -7.39
CA GLY A 239 17.47 19.78 -7.43
C GLY A 239 18.14 20.47 -8.61
N THR A 240 19.46 20.33 -8.76
CA THR A 240 20.21 20.90 -9.87
C THR A 240 19.77 20.36 -11.24
N LEU A 241 19.41 19.07 -11.33
CA LEU A 241 18.96 18.45 -12.58
C LEU A 241 17.55 18.89 -13.04
N TYR A 242 16.72 19.37 -12.12
CA TYR A 242 15.37 19.86 -12.40
C TYR A 242 15.25 21.40 -12.42
N CYS A 243 16.36 22.11 -12.20
CA CYS A 243 16.44 23.58 -12.29
C CYS A 243 16.56 24.10 -13.73
#